data_AF-A0AA38GGX0-F1
#
_entry.id   AF-A0AA38GGX0-F1
#
_cell.length_a   1.000
_cell.length_b   1.000
_cell.length_c   1.000
_cell.angle_alpha   90.00
_cell.angle_beta   90.00
_cell.angle_gamma   90.00
#
_symmetry.space_group_name_H-M   'P 1'
#
loop_
_entity.id
_entity.type
_entity.pdbx_description
1 polymer ?
#
loop_
_entity_poly.entity_id
_entity_poly.type
_entity_poly.pdbx_seq_one_letter_code
_entity_poly.pdbx_strand_id
1 'polypeptide(L)' 'TFLDRFVLIFLDDILIYSRTREEHEEHLRQVLQCLREQRLYGNLEKCAFFQPE' A
#
# COMPACT_ATOMS: atom_id res chain seq x y z
N THR A 1 9.58 8.79 -5.32
CA THR A 1 9.86 7.39 -4.92
C THR A 1 9.15 7.12 -3.60
N PHE A 2 8.38 6.04 -3.53
CA PHE A 2 7.54 5.67 -2.37
C PHE A 2 8.23 4.70 -1.40
N LEU A 3 9.13 3.87 -1.95
CA LEU A 3 9.96 2.92 -1.22
C LEU A 3 10.77 3.64 -0.13
N ASP A 4 10.85 3.02 1.05
CA ASP A 4 11.55 3.51 2.25
C ASP A 4 10.99 4.82 2.83
N ARG A 5 9.87 5.34 2.31
CA ARG A 5 9.16 6.51 2.86
C ARG A 5 7.86 6.13 3.55
N PHE A 6 7.02 5.36 2.86
CA PHE A 6 5.73 4.88 3.37
C PHE A 6 5.32 3.52 2.77
N VAL A 7 6.19 2.93 1.93
CA VAL A 7 5.99 1.61 1.32
C VAL A 7 7.21 0.75 1.62
N LEU A 8 6.95 -0.48 2.08
CA LEU A 8 7.94 -1.53 2.21
C LEU A 8 7.45 -2.73 1.38
N ILE A 9 8.32 -3.27 0.53
CA ILE A 9 8.01 -4.42 -0.32
C ILE A 9 8.84 -5.60 0.16
N PHE A 10 8.16 -6.71 0.47
CA PHE A 10 8.81 -7.96 0.82
C PHE A 10 8.24 -9.08 -0.06
N LEU A 11 9.03 -9.52 -1.05
CA LEU A 11 8.62 -10.49 -2.06
C LEU A 11 7.32 -10.04 -2.76
N ASP A 12 6.23 -10.75 -2.52
CA ASP A 12 4.91 -10.50 -3.09
C ASP A 12 4.04 -9.56 -2.23
N ASP A 13 4.48 -9.26 -1.01
CA ASP A 13 3.73 -8.45 -0.05
C ASP A 13 4.15 -6.97 -0.12
N ILE A 14 3.15 -6.09 -0.13
CA ILE A 14 3.31 -4.64 -0.10
C ILE A 14 2.74 -4.13 1.21
N LEU A 15 3.61 -3.65 2.09
CA LEU A 15 3.24 -2.99 3.32
C LEU A 15 3.22 -1.48 3.11
N ILE A 16 2.12 -0.84 3.52
CA ILE A 16 1.96 0.61 3.48
C ILE A 16 1.80 1.07 4.92
N TYR A 17 2.60 2.04 5.37
CA TYR A 17 2.55 2.55 6.74
C TYR A 17 2.42 4.07 6.73
N SER A 18 1.73 4.63 7.73
CA SER A 18 1.40 6.06 7.81
C SER A 18 1.11 6.46 9.25
N ARG A 19 1.25 7.75 9.59
CA ARG A 19 1.06 8.21 10.98
C ARG A 19 -0.39 8.49 11.32
N THR A 20 -1.16 8.97 10.34
CA THR A 20 -2.59 9.22 10.49
C THR A 20 -3.40 8.44 9.46
N ARG A 21 -4.70 8.32 9.70
CA ARG A 21 -5.62 7.66 8.77
C ARG A 21 -5.72 8.42 7.44
N GLU A 22 -5.73 9.75 7.50
CA GLU A 22 -5.82 10.62 6.33
C GLU A 22 -4.58 10.47 5.43
N GLU A 23 -3.38 10.42 6.04
CA GLU A 23 -2.14 10.09 5.32
C GLU A 23 -2.21 8.69 4.70
N HIS A 24 -2.74 7.71 5.46
CA HIS A 24 -2.85 6.33 4.98
C HIS A 24 -3.77 6.19 3.76
N GLU A 25 -4.91 6.89 3.75
CA GLU A 25 -5.82 6.92 2.62
C GLU A 25 -5.15 7.48 1.35
N GLU A 26 -4.35 8.53 1.51
CA GLU A 26 -3.63 9.14 0.39
C GLU A 26 -2.49 8.24 -0.12
N HIS A 27 -1.72 7.63 0.78
CA HIS A 27 -0.70 6.65 0.40
C HIS A 27 -1.28 5.42 -0.30
N LEU A 28 -2.41 4.89 0.21
CA LEU A 28 -3.14 3.79 -0.43
C LEU A 28 -3.57 4.17 -1.85
N ARG A 29 -4.13 5.36 -2.04
CA ARG A 29 -4.54 5.85 -3.37
C ARG A 29 -3.37 5.86 -4.34
N GLN A 30 -2.21 6.37 -3.92
CA GLN A 30 -1.02 6.44 -4.76
C GLN A 30 -0.48 5.05 -5.13
N VAL A 31 -0.40 4.13 -4.16
CA VAL A 31 0.11 2.77 -4.42
C VAL A 31 -0.86 1.99 -5.31
N LEU A 32 -2.16 2.01 -5.01
CA LEU A 32 -3.16 1.31 -5.82
C LEU A 32 -3.24 1.86 -7.24
N GLN A 33 -3.06 3.17 -7.43
CA GLN A 33 -2.98 3.77 -8.76
C GLN A 33 -1.75 3.24 -9.52
N CYS A 34 -0.58 3.20 -8.89
CA CYS A 34 0.64 2.68 -9.49
C CYS A 34 0.50 1.20 -9.88
N LEU A 35 -0.06 0.36 -8.98
CA LEU A 35 -0.33 -1.05 -9.27
C LEU A 35 -1.26 -1.20 -10.49
N ARG A 36 -2.32 -0.40 -10.56
CA ARG A 36 -3.25 -0.40 -11.69
C ARG A 36 -2.56 -0.01 -13.02
N GLU A 37 -1.70 0.99 -13.01
CA GLU A 37 -0.94 1.42 -14.19
C GLU A 37 0.02 0.33 -14.68
N GLN A 38 0.61 -0.43 -13.75
CA GLN A 38 1.50 -1.56 -14.04
C GLN A 38 0.75 -2.88 -14.26
N ARG A 39 -0.59 -2.88 -14.23
CA ARG A 39 -1.44 -4.09 -14.35
C ARG A 39 -1.12 -5.17 -13.32
N LEU A 40 -0.72 -4.76 -12.13
CA LEU A 40 -0.53 -5.63 -10.97
C LEU A 40 -1.78 -5.56 -10.09
N TYR A 41 -2.26 -6.73 -9.64
CA TYR A 41 -3.47 -6.84 -8.84
C TYR A 41 -3.22 -7.77 -7.66
N GLY A 42 -3.55 -7.30 -6.46
CA GLY A 42 -3.49 -8.11 -5.25
C GLY A 42 -4.70 -9.03 -5.11
N ASN A 43 -4.55 -10.13 -4.36
CA ASN A 43 -5.69 -10.93 -3.95
C ASN A 43 -6.42 -10.24 -2.79
N LEU A 44 -7.64 -9.77 -3.06
CA LEU A 44 -8.45 -9.01 -2.11
C LEU A 44 -8.78 -9.78 -0.82
N GLU A 45 -8.87 -11.13 -0.89
CA GLU A 45 -9.07 -11.98 0.29
C GLU A 45 -7.85 -12.01 1.22
N LYS A 46 -6.66 -11.69 0.69
CA LYS A 46 -5.41 -11.66 1.45
C LYS A 46 -5.01 -10.24 1.86
N CYS A 47 -5.68 -9.21 1.36
CA CYS A 47 -5.38 -7.83 1.69
C CYS A 47 -6.01 -7.44 3.03
N ALA A 48 -5.19 -6.90 3.94
CA ALA A 48 -5.66 -6.29 5.18
C ALA A 48 -5.40 -4.78 5.12
N PHE A 49 -6.45 -3.97 5.35
CA PHE A 49 -6.38 -2.51 5.32
C PHE A 49 -6.66 -1.94 6.71
N PHE A 50 -6.06 -0.76 7.00
CA PHE A 50 -6.26 -0.01 8.24
C PHE A 50 -6.08 -0.85 9.52
N GLN A 51 -5.11 -1.76 9.51
CA GLN A 51 -4.79 -2.55 10.70
C GLN A 51 -4.01 -1.69 11.70
N PRO A 52 -4.29 -1.81 13.00
CA PRO A 52 -3.40 -1.28 14.02
C PRO A 52 -2.05 -2.02 13.96
N GLU A 53 -0.99 -1.33 14.38
CA GLU A 53 0.37 -1.88 14.50
C GLU A 53 0.43 -3.04 15.51
#